data_AF-A0A976LGQ2-F1
#
_entry.id   AF-A0A976LGQ2-F1
#
_cell.length_a   1.000
_cell.length_b   1.000
_cell.length_c   1.000
_cell.angle_alpha   90.00
_cell.angle_beta   90.00
_cell.angle_gamma   90.00
#
_symmetry.space_group_name_H-M   'P 1'
#
loop_
_entity.id
_entity.type
_entity.pdbx_description
1 polymer ?
#
loop_
_entity_poly.entity_id
_entity_poly.type
_entity_poly.pdbx_seq_one_letter_code
_entity_poly.pdbx_strand_id
1 'polypeptide(L)'
;MSQIDLAHTNLHWALTLIDGLAAAGVAHAVISPGSRSTPLALACELHPRIETHVVLDERSAAFFALGLAKAGNAPAAVIGTSGSAPANWLPAVIEANYGAVPLILLSADRPPELRECGANQTVDQVKLFGGHVRFAFDLGVAEQSPEALRHVAMRARQAVDQSRWPLPGPVHLNVPLREPLVPSGKMDFDFSGCAAGVAYPTLIPPAAALAQLAEELSGAPGLIVCGAMAASPGFAAAVAELAGRLGCPVLADPLSGLRFGEHDRCRILTRYDAFLRNRQF
;
A
#
# COMPACT_ATOMS: atom_id res chain seq x y z
N MET A 1 -24.03 -26.52 22.73
CA MET A 1 -23.15 -25.42 22.24
C MET A 1 -23.76 -24.94 20.94
N SER A 2 -24.44 -23.78 20.94
CA SER A 2 -25.03 -23.24 19.71
C SER A 2 -23.91 -23.10 18.68
N GLN A 3 -24.06 -23.74 17.53
CA GLN A 3 -23.18 -23.52 16.38
C GLN A 3 -23.08 -22.02 16.16
N ILE A 4 -21.93 -21.43 16.47
CA ILE A 4 -21.62 -20.08 16.01
C ILE A 4 -21.70 -20.19 14.49
N ASP A 5 -22.66 -19.48 13.91
CA ASP A 5 -22.89 -19.48 12.48
C ASP A 5 -21.58 -19.10 11.76
N LEU A 6 -21.19 -19.91 10.80
CA LEU A 6 -19.95 -19.76 10.05
C LEU A 6 -19.88 -18.41 9.32
N ALA A 7 -21.04 -17.83 8.96
CA ALA A 7 -21.08 -16.48 8.42
C ALA A 7 -20.72 -15.41 9.47
N HIS A 8 -21.10 -15.60 10.73
CA HIS A 8 -20.62 -14.76 11.83
C HIS A 8 -19.13 -14.97 12.07
N THR A 9 -18.63 -16.21 11.96
CA THR A 9 -17.19 -16.48 12.06
C THR A 9 -16.41 -15.72 10.98
N ASN A 10 -16.89 -15.74 9.74
CA ASN A 10 -16.30 -14.99 8.63
C ASN A 10 -16.33 -13.48 8.85
N LEU A 11 -17.47 -12.92 9.31
CA LEU A 11 -17.58 -11.49 9.54
C LEU A 11 -16.67 -11.04 10.68
N HIS A 12 -16.62 -11.77 11.80
CA HIS A 12 -15.74 -11.41 12.92
C HIS A 12 -14.26 -11.48 12.50
N TRP A 13 -13.87 -12.51 11.74
CA TRP A 13 -12.52 -12.61 11.15
C TRP A 13 -12.18 -11.41 10.27
N ALA A 14 -13.11 -11.02 9.38
CA ALA A 14 -12.96 -9.85 8.52
C ALA A 14 -12.89 -8.55 9.32
N LEU A 15 -13.72 -8.37 10.35
CA LEU A 15 -13.68 -7.20 11.25
C LEU A 15 -12.34 -7.09 11.96
N THR A 16 -11.79 -8.19 12.47
CA THR A 16 -10.46 -8.20 13.10
C THR A 16 -9.34 -7.87 12.10
N LEU A 17 -9.44 -8.37 10.86
CA LEU A 17 -8.50 -8.01 9.80
C LEU A 17 -8.56 -6.51 9.48
N ILE A 18 -9.77 -5.97 9.25
CA ILE A 18 -9.96 -4.56 8.88
C ILE A 18 -9.59 -3.62 10.03
N ASP A 19 -9.93 -3.96 11.29
CA ASP A 19 -9.51 -3.18 12.46
C ASP A 19 -7.98 -3.15 12.60
N GLY A 20 -7.32 -4.29 12.34
CA GLY A 20 -5.86 -4.35 12.30
C GLY A 20 -5.24 -3.44 11.23
N LEU A 21 -5.83 -3.38 10.03
CA LEU A 21 -5.41 -2.47 8.95
C LEU A 21 -5.66 -1.00 9.32
N ALA A 22 -6.84 -0.70 9.87
CA ALA A 22 -7.21 0.66 10.26
C ALA A 22 -6.34 1.18 11.41
N ALA A 23 -6.04 0.33 12.39
CA ALA A 23 -5.12 0.64 13.48
C ALA A 23 -3.70 0.95 12.98
N ALA A 24 -3.29 0.39 11.85
CA ALA A 24 -1.99 0.64 11.22
C ALA A 24 -2.00 1.81 10.21
N GLY A 25 -3.14 2.49 10.03
CA GLY A 25 -3.25 3.72 9.25
C GLY A 25 -3.89 3.59 7.87
N VAL A 26 -4.55 2.45 7.57
CA VAL A 26 -5.43 2.37 6.40
C VAL A 26 -6.71 3.14 6.70
N ALA A 27 -7.07 4.10 5.84
CA ALA A 27 -8.29 4.91 5.99
C ALA A 27 -9.29 4.72 4.84
N HIS A 28 -8.85 4.21 3.69
CA HIS A 28 -9.70 4.03 2.51
C HIS A 28 -9.69 2.58 2.03
N ALA A 29 -10.87 2.08 1.67
CA ALA A 29 -11.05 0.77 1.05
C ALA A 29 -11.88 0.89 -0.23
N VAL A 30 -11.29 0.50 -1.36
CA VAL A 30 -11.96 0.46 -2.66
C VAL A 30 -12.46 -0.95 -2.92
N ILE A 31 -13.77 -1.10 -3.10
CA ILE A 31 -14.44 -2.40 -3.14
C ILE A 31 -15.02 -2.63 -4.53
N SER A 32 -14.61 -3.73 -5.16
CA SER A 32 -15.31 -4.30 -6.30
C SER A 32 -16.26 -5.41 -5.82
N PRO A 33 -17.55 -5.36 -6.16
CA PRO A 33 -18.56 -6.21 -5.54
C PRO A 33 -18.44 -7.67 -5.98
N GLY A 34 -18.71 -8.59 -5.06
CA GLY A 34 -18.84 -10.02 -5.37
C GLY A 34 -19.19 -10.85 -4.15
N SER A 35 -19.76 -12.04 -4.38
CA SER A 35 -20.32 -12.86 -3.29
C SER A 35 -19.25 -13.25 -2.25
N ARG A 36 -18.07 -13.75 -2.68
CA ARG A 36 -17.03 -14.25 -1.76
C ARG A 36 -16.43 -13.16 -0.88
N SER A 37 -16.38 -11.92 -1.37
CA SER A 37 -15.86 -10.76 -0.62
C SER A 37 -16.88 -10.11 0.33
N THR A 38 -18.11 -10.63 0.43
CA THR A 38 -19.15 -10.06 1.28
C THR A 38 -18.71 -9.80 2.73
N PRO A 39 -18.05 -10.74 3.44
CA PRO A 39 -17.58 -10.48 4.80
C PRO A 39 -16.59 -9.30 4.90
N LEU A 40 -15.69 -9.16 3.91
CA LEU A 40 -14.72 -8.05 3.86
C LEU A 40 -15.43 -6.71 3.58
N ALA A 41 -16.35 -6.70 2.62
CA ALA A 41 -17.11 -5.49 2.28
C ALA A 41 -17.94 -5.00 3.48
N LEU A 42 -18.63 -5.92 4.17
CA LEU A 42 -19.38 -5.60 5.40
C LEU A 42 -18.45 -5.11 6.51
N ALA A 43 -17.30 -5.74 6.72
CA ALA A 43 -16.34 -5.30 7.74
C ALA A 43 -15.82 -3.89 7.48
N CYS A 44 -15.55 -3.52 6.24
CA CYS A 44 -15.17 -2.15 5.88
C CYS A 44 -16.30 -1.15 6.13
N GLU A 45 -17.51 -1.47 5.72
CA GLU A 45 -18.68 -0.58 5.89
C GLU A 45 -19.05 -0.35 7.37
N LEU A 46 -18.84 -1.36 8.21
CA LEU A 46 -19.11 -1.28 9.65
C LEU A 46 -17.99 -0.54 10.43
N HIS A 47 -16.80 -0.40 9.85
CA HIS A 47 -15.64 0.12 10.58
C HIS A 47 -15.59 1.66 10.53
N PRO A 48 -15.65 2.37 11.68
CA PRO A 48 -15.86 3.82 11.72
C PRO A 48 -14.69 4.67 11.17
N ARG A 49 -13.49 4.10 11.03
CA ARG A 49 -12.30 4.77 10.49
C ARG A 49 -11.99 4.41 9.02
N ILE A 50 -12.80 3.57 8.38
CA ILE A 50 -12.62 3.20 6.98
C ILE A 50 -13.69 3.89 6.14
N GLU A 51 -13.26 4.67 5.16
CA GLU A 51 -14.12 5.20 4.11
C GLU A 51 -14.16 4.22 2.94
N THR A 52 -15.37 3.80 2.57
CA THR A 52 -15.62 2.81 1.51
C THR A 52 -15.89 3.49 0.17
N HIS A 53 -15.28 2.96 -0.89
CA HIS A 53 -15.45 3.43 -2.27
C HIS A 53 -15.84 2.26 -3.15
N VAL A 54 -17.05 2.27 -3.73
CA VAL A 54 -17.48 1.17 -4.61
C VAL A 54 -17.12 1.48 -6.06
N VAL A 55 -16.25 0.65 -6.65
CA VAL A 55 -15.83 0.75 -8.06
C VAL A 55 -16.01 -0.61 -8.72
N LEU A 56 -16.89 -0.66 -9.73
CA LEU A 56 -17.34 -1.92 -10.33
C LEU A 56 -16.22 -2.65 -11.09
N ASP A 57 -15.45 -1.94 -11.90
CA ASP A 57 -14.35 -2.51 -12.69
C ASP A 57 -13.10 -2.64 -11.79
N GLU A 58 -12.64 -3.86 -11.56
CA GLU A 58 -11.53 -4.14 -10.64
C GLU A 58 -10.22 -3.45 -11.04
N ARG A 59 -9.95 -3.34 -12.34
CA ARG A 59 -8.75 -2.66 -12.84
C ARG A 59 -8.79 -1.18 -12.49
N SER A 60 -9.95 -0.55 -12.67
CA SER A 60 -10.20 0.84 -12.32
C SER A 60 -10.17 1.05 -10.80
N ALA A 61 -10.74 0.12 -10.04
CA ALA A 61 -10.72 0.12 -8.58
C ALA A 61 -9.28 0.13 -8.04
N ALA A 62 -8.39 -0.69 -8.61
CA ALA A 62 -7.00 -0.76 -8.18
C ALA A 62 -6.22 0.53 -8.50
N PHE A 63 -6.44 1.16 -9.66
CA PHE A 63 -5.84 2.48 -9.94
C PHE A 63 -6.43 3.60 -9.08
N PHE A 64 -7.71 3.53 -8.75
CA PHE A 64 -8.35 4.47 -7.83
C PHE A 64 -7.73 4.37 -6.43
N ALA A 65 -7.57 3.15 -5.91
CA ALA A 65 -6.88 2.89 -4.64
C ALA A 65 -5.42 3.38 -4.67
N LEU A 66 -4.70 3.14 -5.78
CA LEU A 66 -3.35 3.64 -5.98
C LEU A 66 -3.30 5.19 -5.91
N GLY A 67 -4.26 5.86 -6.55
CA GLY A 67 -4.38 7.32 -6.52
C GLY A 67 -4.63 7.84 -5.10
N LEU A 68 -5.55 7.22 -4.35
CA LEU A 68 -5.81 7.53 -2.95
C LEU A 68 -4.54 7.38 -2.10
N ALA A 69 -3.82 6.26 -2.24
CA ALA A 69 -2.60 6.02 -1.49
C ALA A 69 -1.48 7.03 -1.82
N LYS A 70 -1.32 7.34 -3.11
CA LYS A 70 -0.31 8.28 -3.60
C LYS A 70 -0.59 9.72 -3.17
N ALA A 71 -1.84 10.16 -3.25
CA ALA A 71 -2.25 11.51 -2.85
C ALA A 71 -2.24 11.69 -1.32
N GLY A 72 -2.66 10.66 -0.58
CA GLY A 72 -2.72 10.68 0.88
C GLY A 72 -1.39 10.40 1.57
N ASN A 73 -0.35 9.95 0.84
CA ASN A 73 0.90 9.45 1.40
C ASN A 73 0.67 8.42 2.53
N ALA A 74 -0.35 7.57 2.35
CA ALA A 74 -0.89 6.65 3.33
C ALA A 74 -1.35 5.37 2.62
N PRO A 75 -1.38 4.20 3.29
CA PRO A 75 -1.83 2.96 2.67
C PRO A 75 -3.33 3.01 2.37
N ALA A 76 -3.72 2.53 1.18
CA ALA A 76 -5.12 2.32 0.80
C ALA A 76 -5.35 0.84 0.43
N ALA A 77 -6.55 0.33 0.70
CA ALA A 77 -6.92 -1.04 0.40
C ALA A 77 -7.76 -1.15 -0.88
N VAL A 78 -7.59 -2.24 -1.64
CA VAL A 78 -8.51 -2.68 -2.69
C VAL A 78 -9.00 -4.09 -2.36
N ILE A 79 -10.31 -4.29 -2.46
CA ILE A 79 -11.00 -5.53 -2.10
C ILE A 79 -11.73 -6.07 -3.32
N GLY A 80 -11.61 -7.37 -3.55
CA GLY A 80 -12.28 -8.07 -4.65
C GLY A 80 -12.64 -9.49 -4.29
N THR A 81 -13.59 -10.04 -5.03
CA THR A 81 -14.01 -11.44 -4.91
C THR A 81 -12.97 -12.39 -5.51
N SER A 82 -13.25 -13.70 -5.47
CA SER A 82 -12.39 -14.74 -6.05
C SER A 82 -12.44 -14.77 -7.58
N GLY A 83 -11.48 -15.47 -8.20
CA GLY A 83 -11.45 -15.74 -9.64
C GLY A 83 -10.60 -14.72 -10.40
N SER A 84 -11.10 -14.19 -11.52
CA SER A 84 -10.35 -13.23 -12.35
C SER A 84 -10.29 -11.82 -11.77
N ALA A 85 -11.10 -11.51 -10.75
CA ALA A 85 -11.17 -10.17 -10.15
C ALA A 85 -9.79 -9.67 -9.68
N PRO A 86 -9.01 -10.41 -8.86
CA PRO A 86 -7.68 -9.96 -8.44
C PRO A 86 -6.68 -9.85 -9.60
N ALA A 87 -6.85 -10.63 -10.69
CA ALA A 87 -5.95 -10.56 -11.84
C ALA A 87 -6.04 -9.21 -12.57
N ASN A 88 -7.20 -8.56 -12.53
CA ASN A 88 -7.40 -7.22 -13.09
C ASN A 88 -6.62 -6.13 -12.33
N TRP A 89 -6.15 -6.41 -11.12
CA TRP A 89 -5.32 -5.46 -10.35
C TRP A 89 -3.88 -5.41 -10.84
N LEU A 90 -3.40 -6.42 -11.57
CA LEU A 90 -1.98 -6.56 -11.94
C LEU A 90 -1.37 -5.28 -12.55
N PRO A 91 -2.03 -4.53 -13.46
CA PRO A 91 -1.48 -3.28 -13.97
C PRO A 91 -1.21 -2.23 -12.87
N ALA A 92 -2.14 -2.05 -11.93
CA ALA A 92 -1.98 -1.13 -10.81
C ALA A 92 -0.96 -1.65 -9.78
N VAL A 93 -0.85 -2.97 -9.60
CA VAL A 93 0.18 -3.57 -8.75
C VAL A 93 1.58 -3.29 -9.29
N ILE A 94 1.78 -3.44 -10.61
CA ILE A 94 3.06 -3.10 -11.25
C ILE A 94 3.38 -1.61 -11.07
N GLU A 95 2.40 -0.72 -11.30
CA GLU A 95 2.58 0.72 -11.10
C GLU A 95 2.91 1.05 -9.63
N ALA A 96 2.19 0.47 -8.67
CA ALA A 96 2.44 0.69 -7.24
C ALA A 96 3.83 0.19 -6.82
N ASN A 97 4.30 -0.91 -7.41
CA ASN A 97 5.61 -1.46 -7.14
C ASN A 97 6.73 -0.50 -7.55
N TYR A 98 6.73 -0.07 -8.81
CA TYR A 98 7.79 0.80 -9.34
C TYR A 98 7.63 2.26 -8.89
N GLY A 99 6.40 2.70 -8.62
CA GLY A 99 6.08 4.02 -8.10
C GLY A 99 6.22 4.15 -6.58
N ALA A 100 6.62 3.09 -5.88
CA ALA A 100 6.71 3.03 -4.41
C ALA A 100 5.43 3.54 -3.72
N VAL A 101 4.27 2.96 -4.05
CA VAL A 101 2.97 3.32 -3.49
C VAL A 101 2.49 2.21 -2.54
N PRO A 102 2.15 2.53 -1.27
CA PRO A 102 1.66 1.53 -0.31
C PRO A 102 0.23 1.10 -0.63
N LEU A 103 0.06 -0.01 -1.33
CA LEU A 103 -1.24 -0.53 -1.75
C LEU A 103 -1.53 -1.89 -1.10
N ILE A 104 -2.66 -2.03 -0.41
CA ILE A 104 -3.06 -3.27 0.27
C ILE A 104 -4.08 -4.01 -0.60
N LEU A 105 -3.73 -5.19 -1.12
CA LEU A 105 -4.60 -6.03 -1.93
C LEU A 105 -5.27 -7.08 -1.05
N LEU A 106 -6.60 -7.08 -0.96
CA LEU A 106 -7.38 -8.06 -0.21
C LEU A 106 -8.25 -8.88 -1.17
N SER A 107 -7.77 -10.06 -1.58
CA SER A 107 -8.56 -10.95 -2.43
C SER A 107 -9.31 -11.97 -1.59
N ALA A 108 -10.64 -11.94 -1.63
CA ALA A 108 -11.43 -13.03 -1.10
C ALA A 108 -11.22 -14.28 -1.97
N ASP A 109 -11.19 -15.45 -1.34
CA ASP A 109 -10.89 -16.71 -2.01
C ASP A 109 -11.79 -17.85 -1.54
N ARG A 110 -11.83 -18.91 -2.33
CA ARG A 110 -12.43 -20.18 -1.94
C ARG A 110 -11.56 -20.89 -0.88
N PRO A 111 -12.20 -21.64 0.04
CA PRO A 111 -11.47 -22.38 1.06
C PRO A 111 -10.61 -23.49 0.43
N PRO A 112 -9.58 -24.01 1.14
CA PRO A 112 -8.61 -24.95 0.59
C PRO A 112 -9.23 -26.18 -0.09
N GLU A 113 -10.30 -26.74 0.46
CA GLU A 113 -11.01 -27.90 -0.10
C GLU A 113 -11.71 -27.63 -1.45
N LEU A 114 -11.85 -26.37 -1.85
CA LEU A 114 -12.43 -25.95 -3.13
C LEU A 114 -11.38 -25.37 -4.10
N ARG A 115 -10.09 -25.49 -3.77
CA ARG A 115 -8.99 -25.11 -4.66
C ARG A 115 -8.58 -26.30 -5.53
N GLU A 116 -8.12 -26.00 -6.75
CA GLU A 116 -7.56 -26.99 -7.68
C GLU A 116 -8.47 -28.19 -8.03
N CYS A 117 -9.79 -28.06 -7.84
CA CYS A 117 -10.77 -29.13 -8.08
C CYS A 117 -11.84 -28.76 -9.12
N GLY A 118 -11.63 -27.69 -9.90
CA GLY A 118 -12.59 -27.21 -10.90
C GLY A 118 -13.81 -26.47 -10.32
N ALA A 119 -13.74 -26.07 -9.03
CA ALA A 119 -14.78 -25.25 -8.44
C ALA A 119 -14.93 -23.90 -9.16
N ASN A 120 -16.17 -23.43 -9.28
CA ASN A 120 -16.48 -22.20 -10.00
C ASN A 120 -15.83 -20.97 -9.33
N GLN A 121 -15.27 -20.08 -10.17
CA GLN A 121 -14.58 -18.86 -9.75
C GLN A 121 -13.41 -19.10 -8.78
N THR A 122 -12.64 -20.17 -9.00
CA THR A 122 -11.40 -20.46 -8.27
C THR A 122 -10.19 -20.46 -9.22
N VAL A 123 -9.12 -19.77 -8.83
CA VAL A 123 -7.81 -19.76 -9.49
C VAL A 123 -6.71 -19.80 -8.42
N ASP A 124 -5.44 -20.02 -8.79
CA ASP A 124 -4.33 -19.83 -7.85
C ASP A 124 -4.14 -18.33 -7.58
N GLN A 125 -4.73 -17.84 -6.49
CA GLN A 125 -4.60 -16.45 -6.05
C GLN A 125 -3.33 -16.21 -5.23
N VAL A 126 -2.77 -17.24 -4.59
CA VAL A 126 -1.68 -17.09 -3.61
C VAL A 126 -0.40 -16.57 -4.27
N LYS A 127 -0.14 -16.98 -5.51
CA LYS A 127 1.08 -16.60 -6.26
C LYS A 127 0.82 -15.55 -7.33
N LEU A 128 -0.39 -15.00 -7.39
CA LEU A 128 -0.90 -14.25 -8.54
C LEU A 128 -0.02 -13.07 -8.94
N PHE A 129 0.53 -12.35 -7.96
CA PHE A 129 1.33 -11.14 -8.21
C PHE A 129 2.84 -11.37 -8.21
N GLY A 130 3.30 -12.59 -7.89
CA GLY A 130 4.71 -12.97 -7.92
C GLY A 130 5.65 -11.94 -7.27
N GLY A 131 6.71 -11.55 -7.99
CA GLY A 131 7.69 -10.56 -7.53
C GLY A 131 7.23 -9.10 -7.59
N HIS A 132 5.97 -8.83 -7.93
CA HIS A 132 5.45 -7.46 -7.99
C HIS A 132 4.97 -6.92 -6.64
N VAL A 133 4.89 -7.75 -5.59
CA VAL A 133 4.49 -7.35 -4.24
C VAL A 133 5.66 -7.44 -3.25
N ARG A 134 5.64 -6.60 -2.21
CA ARG A 134 6.61 -6.63 -1.10
C ARG A 134 6.36 -7.81 -0.16
N PHE A 135 5.09 -8.17 0.01
CA PHE A 135 4.64 -9.21 0.92
C PHE A 135 3.37 -9.86 0.36
N ALA A 136 3.29 -11.18 0.45
CA ALA A 136 2.12 -11.96 0.11
C ALA A 136 1.85 -12.99 1.21
N PHE A 137 0.59 -13.15 1.62
CA PHE A 137 0.22 -14.13 2.65
C PHE A 137 -1.19 -14.69 2.45
N ASP A 138 -1.34 -16.01 2.60
CA ASP A 138 -2.63 -16.71 2.61
C ASP A 138 -3.10 -16.87 4.06
N LEU A 139 -4.14 -16.15 4.47
CA LEU A 139 -4.54 -16.01 5.89
C LEU A 139 -5.08 -17.30 6.52
N GLY A 140 -5.43 -18.30 5.72
CA GLY A 140 -6.19 -19.45 6.17
C GLY A 140 -7.68 -19.13 6.37
N VAL A 141 -8.45 -20.16 6.67
CA VAL A 141 -9.90 -20.06 6.88
C VAL A 141 -10.23 -19.37 8.19
N ALA A 142 -11.36 -18.67 8.24
CA ALA A 142 -11.79 -17.95 9.43
C ALA A 142 -11.97 -18.87 10.65
N GLU A 143 -11.39 -18.45 11.78
CA GLU A 143 -11.48 -19.12 13.07
C GLU A 143 -11.83 -18.13 14.19
N GLN A 144 -12.48 -18.62 15.25
CA GLN A 144 -12.92 -17.78 16.39
C GLN A 144 -12.02 -17.89 17.62
N SER A 145 -10.96 -18.70 17.57
CA SER A 145 -10.05 -18.82 18.71
C SER A 145 -9.33 -17.49 18.94
N PRO A 146 -9.11 -17.08 20.21
CA PRO A 146 -8.36 -15.86 20.52
C PRO A 146 -6.98 -15.80 19.85
N GLU A 147 -6.32 -16.95 19.69
CA GLU A 147 -5.03 -17.10 19.02
C GLU A 147 -5.12 -16.74 17.54
N ALA A 148 -6.14 -17.25 16.83
CA ALA A 148 -6.33 -16.99 15.42
C ALA A 148 -6.74 -15.53 15.16
N LEU A 149 -7.58 -14.95 16.02
CA LEU A 149 -7.94 -13.52 15.95
C LEU A 149 -6.73 -12.61 16.19
N ARG A 150 -5.87 -12.94 17.18
CA ARG A 150 -4.59 -12.23 17.35
C ARG A 150 -3.69 -12.40 16.12
N HIS A 151 -3.66 -13.58 15.52
CA HIS A 151 -2.86 -13.84 14.32
C HIS A 151 -3.29 -12.96 13.15
N VAL A 152 -4.59 -12.91 12.82
CA VAL A 152 -5.08 -12.11 11.68
C VAL A 152 -4.87 -10.61 11.92
N ALA A 153 -5.07 -10.12 13.15
CA ALA A 153 -4.76 -8.73 13.50
C ALA A 153 -3.27 -8.39 13.31
N MET A 154 -2.37 -9.29 13.73
CA MET A 154 -0.93 -9.11 13.53
C MET A 154 -0.56 -9.15 12.04
N ARG A 155 -1.15 -10.05 11.25
CA ARG A 155 -0.92 -10.11 9.80
C ARG A 155 -1.40 -8.86 9.08
N ALA A 156 -2.51 -8.28 9.51
CA ALA A 156 -3.01 -7.00 9.00
C ALA A 156 -1.96 -5.89 9.19
N ARG A 157 -1.47 -5.73 10.43
CA ARG A 157 -0.46 -4.72 10.77
C ARG A 157 0.85 -4.94 10.03
N GLN A 158 1.30 -6.19 9.97
CA GLN A 158 2.49 -6.56 9.21
C GLN A 158 2.36 -6.23 7.72
N ALA A 159 1.20 -6.47 7.11
CA ALA A 159 0.98 -6.12 5.71
C ALA A 159 1.14 -4.61 5.48
N VAL A 160 0.58 -3.79 6.38
CA VAL A 160 0.76 -2.33 6.31
C VAL A 160 2.21 -1.93 6.48
N ASP A 161 2.93 -2.50 7.45
CA ASP A 161 4.36 -2.21 7.66
C ASP A 161 5.21 -2.56 6.43
N GLN A 162 4.99 -3.75 5.86
CA GLN A 162 5.66 -4.21 4.64
C GLN A 162 5.30 -3.39 3.39
N SER A 163 4.13 -2.74 3.39
CA SER A 163 3.74 -1.83 2.31
C SER A 163 4.44 -0.47 2.37
N ARG A 164 5.02 -0.10 3.52
CA ARG A 164 5.57 1.24 3.78
C ARG A 164 7.08 1.28 3.98
N TRP A 165 7.68 0.26 4.55
CA TRP A 165 9.11 0.27 4.90
C TRP A 165 9.79 -1.05 4.52
N PRO A 166 11.07 -1.03 4.08
CA PRO A 166 11.93 0.14 3.86
C PRO A 166 11.68 0.85 2.53
N LEU A 167 11.06 0.14 1.59
CA LEU A 167 10.70 0.64 0.28
C LEU A 167 9.20 0.43 0.09
N PRO A 168 8.38 1.49 0.04
CA PRO A 168 6.95 1.35 -0.12
C PRO A 168 6.58 0.54 -1.37
N GLY A 169 5.41 -0.08 -1.35
CA GLY A 169 4.92 -0.88 -2.46
C GLY A 169 3.69 -1.71 -2.11
N PRO A 170 3.15 -2.46 -3.08
CA PRO A 170 1.94 -3.24 -2.88
C PRO A 170 2.21 -4.50 -2.06
N VAL A 171 1.21 -4.92 -1.29
CA VAL A 171 1.19 -6.19 -0.54
C VAL A 171 -0.11 -6.91 -0.78
N HIS A 172 -0.11 -8.22 -0.64
CA HIS A 172 -1.27 -9.07 -0.92
C HIS A 172 -1.63 -9.97 0.26
N LEU A 173 -2.87 -9.86 0.72
CA LEU A 173 -3.47 -10.83 1.63
C LEU A 173 -4.57 -11.58 0.88
N ASN A 174 -4.39 -12.88 0.74
CA ASN A 174 -5.42 -13.78 0.25
C ASN A 174 -6.29 -14.24 1.43
N VAL A 175 -7.61 -14.15 1.29
CA VAL A 175 -8.58 -14.33 2.39
C VAL A 175 -9.57 -15.46 2.04
N PRO A 176 -9.26 -16.72 2.38
CA PRO A 176 -10.16 -17.84 2.16
C PRO A 176 -11.38 -17.76 3.08
N LEU A 177 -12.58 -17.77 2.51
CA LEU A 177 -13.84 -17.66 3.26
C LEU A 177 -14.77 -18.83 2.90
N ARG A 178 -15.29 -19.56 3.90
CA ARG A 178 -16.26 -20.66 3.67
C ARG A 178 -17.69 -20.12 3.62
N GLU A 179 -18.59 -20.80 2.92
CA GLU A 179 -20.02 -20.45 3.01
C GLU A 179 -20.64 -21.00 4.31
N PRO A 180 -21.67 -20.36 4.89
CA PRO A 180 -22.33 -19.11 4.46
C PRO A 180 -21.49 -17.84 4.66
N LEU A 181 -21.75 -16.81 3.85
CA LEU A 181 -20.98 -15.56 3.80
C LEU A 181 -21.73 -14.33 4.34
N VAL A 182 -23.04 -14.45 4.52
CA VAL A 182 -23.90 -13.36 5.01
C VAL A 182 -24.42 -13.76 6.39
N PRO A 183 -24.01 -13.06 7.47
CA PRO A 183 -24.46 -13.39 8.81
C PRO A 183 -25.92 -12.97 9.00
N SER A 184 -26.65 -13.75 9.80
CA SER A 184 -28.01 -13.39 10.21
C SER A 184 -27.99 -12.51 11.47
N GLY A 185 -28.47 -11.26 11.38
CA GLY A 185 -28.57 -10.36 12.53
C GLY A 185 -27.39 -9.40 12.65
N LYS A 186 -27.35 -8.65 13.75
CA LYS A 186 -26.28 -7.68 14.03
C LYS A 186 -25.16 -8.35 14.83
N MET A 187 -23.92 -7.96 14.53
CA MET A 187 -22.74 -8.33 15.30
C MET A 187 -22.18 -7.08 15.96
N ASP A 188 -21.99 -7.16 17.27
CA ASP A 188 -21.25 -6.14 18.01
C ASP A 188 -19.76 -6.45 17.91
N PHE A 189 -18.96 -5.43 17.58
CA PHE A 189 -17.51 -5.52 17.52
C PHE A 189 -16.90 -4.28 18.18
N ASP A 190 -15.88 -4.50 19.00
CA ASP A 190 -15.20 -3.42 19.71
C ASP A 190 -14.05 -2.85 18.86
N PHE A 191 -14.27 -1.69 18.26
CA PHE A 191 -13.26 -0.95 17.49
C PHE A 191 -12.35 -0.08 18.38
N SER A 192 -12.41 -0.20 19.71
CA SER A 192 -11.53 0.54 20.63
C SER A 192 -10.08 0.06 20.62
N GLY A 193 -9.77 -0.99 19.83
CA GLY A 193 -8.43 -1.54 19.63
C GLY A 193 -7.37 -0.48 19.35
N CYS A 194 -6.22 -0.63 20.02
CA CYS A 194 -5.17 0.38 20.06
C CYS A 194 -4.64 0.74 18.65
N ALA A 195 -4.85 2.01 18.25
CA ALA A 195 -4.19 2.66 17.13
C ALA A 195 -2.73 2.94 17.49
N ALA A 196 -1.89 1.91 17.44
CA ALA A 196 -0.46 2.11 17.58
C ALA A 196 0.12 2.41 16.19
N GLY A 197 0.32 3.69 15.89
CA GLY A 197 1.11 4.07 14.73
C GLY A 197 2.51 3.48 14.86
N VAL A 198 2.97 2.76 13.83
CA VAL A 198 4.34 2.25 13.79
C VAL A 198 5.25 3.38 13.37
N ALA A 199 6.21 3.74 14.23
CA ALA A 199 7.30 4.63 13.86
C ALA A 199 8.30 3.83 13.02
N TYR A 200 8.47 4.23 11.76
CA TYR A 200 9.47 3.62 10.89
C TYR A 200 10.85 4.20 11.18
N PRO A 201 11.90 3.37 11.23
CA PRO A 201 13.24 3.86 11.47
C PRO A 201 13.73 4.70 10.27
N THR A 202 14.29 5.87 10.57
CA THR A 202 15.00 6.68 9.58
C THR A 202 16.34 6.03 9.28
N LEU A 203 16.61 5.72 8.01
CA LEU A 203 17.92 5.26 7.57
C LEU A 203 18.89 6.44 7.54
N ILE A 204 19.86 6.44 8.45
CA ILE A 204 20.91 7.47 8.55
C ILE A 204 22.22 6.86 8.04
N PRO A 205 22.85 7.43 6.99
CA PRO A 205 24.16 6.98 6.55
C PRO A 205 25.23 7.18 7.65
N PRO A 206 26.22 6.27 7.78
CA PRO A 206 27.32 6.45 8.73
C PRO A 206 28.09 7.76 8.51
N ALA A 207 28.50 8.42 9.59
CA ALA A 207 29.23 9.69 9.51
C ALA A 207 30.51 9.61 8.66
N ALA A 208 31.22 8.48 8.72
CA ALA A 208 32.41 8.25 7.90
C ALA A 208 32.09 8.18 6.40
N ALA A 209 30.97 7.57 6.01
CA ALA A 209 30.54 7.51 4.62
C ALA A 209 30.12 8.88 4.10
N LEU A 210 29.48 9.70 4.94
CA LEU A 210 29.14 11.09 4.61
C LEU A 210 30.38 11.97 4.45
N ALA A 211 31.38 11.80 5.33
CA ALA A 211 32.65 12.53 5.25
C ALA A 211 33.40 12.19 3.96
N GLN A 212 33.50 10.90 3.63
CA GLN A 212 34.11 10.44 2.38
C GLN A 212 33.40 11.03 1.14
N LEU A 213 32.06 10.96 1.10
CA LEU A 213 31.29 11.54 0.01
C LEU A 213 31.50 13.06 -0.12
N ALA A 214 31.58 13.77 1.01
CA ALA A 214 31.84 15.20 1.02
C ALA A 214 33.22 15.55 0.47
N GLU A 215 34.26 14.77 0.79
CA GLU A 215 35.60 14.91 0.22
C GLU A 215 35.60 14.66 -1.29
N GLU A 216 34.90 13.61 -1.75
CA GLU A 216 34.79 13.26 -3.18
C GLU A 216 34.07 14.35 -4.01
N LEU A 217 33.08 15.04 -3.41
CA LEU A 217 32.34 16.12 -4.06
C LEU A 217 33.06 17.48 -3.99
N SER A 218 33.99 17.66 -3.05
CA SER A 218 34.61 18.96 -2.79
C SER A 218 35.49 19.42 -3.95
N GLY A 219 35.29 20.67 -4.40
CA GLY A 219 36.10 21.30 -5.44
C GLY A 219 35.86 20.79 -6.87
N ALA A 220 34.94 19.84 -7.07
CA ALA A 220 34.58 19.32 -8.38
C ALA A 220 33.37 20.07 -8.98
N PRO A 221 33.35 20.35 -10.30
CA PRO A 221 32.13 20.80 -10.96
C PRO A 221 31.10 19.68 -10.92
N GLY A 222 29.89 19.98 -10.44
CA GLY A 222 28.84 18.99 -10.21
C GLY A 222 27.48 19.41 -10.73
N LEU A 223 26.57 18.44 -10.79
CA LEU A 223 25.18 18.59 -11.17
C LEU A 223 24.32 17.73 -10.26
N ILE A 224 23.23 18.27 -9.72
CA ILE A 224 22.22 17.46 -9.01
C ILE A 224 21.10 17.14 -9.98
N VAL A 225 20.70 15.88 -10.08
CA VAL A 225 19.51 15.46 -10.83
C VAL A 225 18.47 14.96 -9.85
N CYS A 226 17.32 15.60 -9.82
CA CYS A 226 16.22 15.26 -8.91
C CYS A 226 15.02 14.77 -9.70
N GLY A 227 14.75 13.47 -9.60
CA GLY A 227 13.58 12.80 -10.19
C GLY A 227 12.36 12.80 -9.25
N ALA A 228 11.36 11.99 -9.57
CA ALA A 228 10.20 11.78 -8.72
C ALA A 228 10.61 11.16 -7.38
N MET A 229 10.20 11.77 -6.27
CA MET A 229 10.46 11.29 -4.92
C MET A 229 9.23 11.49 -4.03
N ALA A 230 9.11 10.68 -2.98
CA ALA A 230 8.11 10.90 -1.95
C ALA A 230 8.36 12.25 -1.27
N ALA A 231 7.30 13.05 -1.11
CA ALA A 231 7.39 14.32 -0.43
C ALA A 231 7.74 14.10 1.04
N SER A 232 8.86 14.68 1.49
CA SER A 232 9.21 14.75 2.92
C SER A 232 9.36 16.21 3.35
N PRO A 233 8.92 16.55 4.57
CA PRO A 233 9.06 17.91 5.08
C PRO A 233 10.52 18.39 5.01
N GLY A 234 10.73 19.59 4.48
CA GLY A 234 12.06 20.19 4.36
C GLY A 234 12.93 19.66 3.23
N PHE A 235 12.50 18.65 2.46
CA PHE A 235 13.29 18.10 1.34
C PHE A 235 13.75 19.17 0.35
N ALA A 236 12.82 20.00 -0.13
CA ALA A 236 13.13 21.00 -1.15
C ALA A 236 14.12 22.06 -0.64
N ALA A 237 13.98 22.47 0.62
CA ALA A 237 14.93 23.39 1.26
C ALA A 237 16.32 22.76 1.42
N ALA A 238 16.38 21.49 1.85
CA ALA A 238 17.65 20.78 2.01
C ALA A 238 18.39 20.61 0.68
N VAL A 239 17.69 20.29 -0.42
CA VAL A 239 18.29 20.19 -1.76
C VAL A 239 18.78 21.56 -2.24
N ALA A 240 17.99 22.62 -2.05
CA ALA A 240 18.38 23.97 -2.42
C ALA A 240 19.63 24.45 -1.65
N GLU A 241 19.68 24.18 -0.34
CA GLU A 241 20.84 24.51 0.49
C GLU A 241 22.09 23.74 0.06
N LEU A 242 21.97 22.44 -0.21
CA LEU A 242 23.07 21.62 -0.72
C LEU A 242 23.59 22.16 -2.05
N ALA A 243 22.70 22.51 -2.98
CA ALA A 243 23.06 23.10 -4.26
C ALA A 243 23.77 24.46 -4.09
N GLY A 244 23.33 25.27 -3.12
CA GLY A 244 23.98 26.51 -2.74
C GLY A 244 25.41 26.31 -2.25
N ARG A 245 25.62 25.35 -1.33
CA ARG A 245 26.93 25.02 -0.75
C ARG A 245 27.90 24.44 -1.76
N LEU A 246 27.42 23.55 -2.64
CA LEU A 246 28.23 22.93 -3.71
C LEU A 246 28.43 23.85 -4.91
N GLY A 247 27.68 24.95 -5.01
CA GLY A 247 27.72 25.83 -6.17
C GLY A 247 27.17 25.18 -7.45
N CYS A 248 26.42 24.08 -7.36
CA CYS A 248 25.96 23.30 -8.50
C CYS A 248 24.52 23.66 -8.96
N PRO A 249 24.19 23.49 -10.25
CA PRO A 249 22.81 23.52 -10.73
C PRO A 249 22.05 22.24 -10.37
N VAL A 250 20.72 22.34 -10.36
CA VAL A 250 19.80 21.21 -10.11
C VAL A 250 18.87 21.02 -11.30
N LEU A 251 18.89 19.84 -11.93
CA LEU A 251 17.88 19.43 -12.90
C LEU A 251 16.67 18.88 -12.17
N ALA A 252 15.58 19.64 -12.15
CA ALA A 252 14.37 19.28 -11.41
C ALA A 252 13.29 18.72 -12.34
N ASP A 253 13.05 17.42 -12.28
CA ASP A 253 11.92 16.76 -12.95
C ASP A 253 10.57 17.39 -12.53
N PRO A 254 9.51 17.41 -13.37
CA PRO A 254 8.20 17.91 -12.95
C PRO A 254 7.67 17.27 -11.67
N LEU A 255 8.02 16.03 -11.39
CA LEU A 255 7.59 15.26 -10.22
C LEU A 255 8.56 15.32 -9.04
N SER A 256 9.64 16.10 -9.13
CA SER A 256 10.64 16.25 -8.06
C SER A 256 10.15 17.02 -6.83
N GLY A 257 9.06 17.78 -6.96
CA GLY A 257 8.61 18.72 -5.93
C GLY A 257 9.47 19.97 -5.80
N LEU A 258 10.50 20.16 -6.64
CA LEU A 258 11.43 21.31 -6.54
C LEU A 258 11.05 22.52 -7.40
N ARG A 259 10.11 22.37 -8.34
CA ARG A 259 9.75 23.44 -9.30
C ARG A 259 8.96 24.58 -8.67
N PHE A 260 8.24 24.28 -7.58
CA PHE A 260 7.34 25.21 -6.88
C PHE A 260 7.60 25.12 -5.37
N GLY A 261 7.34 26.20 -4.62
CA GLY A 261 7.57 26.27 -3.18
C GLY A 261 8.31 27.55 -2.77
N GLU A 262 8.58 27.66 -1.46
CA GLU A 262 9.23 28.82 -0.84
C GLU A 262 10.76 28.69 -0.72
N HIS A 263 11.32 27.52 -1.06
CA HIS A 263 12.78 27.30 -1.05
C HIS A 263 13.48 28.15 -2.11
N ASP A 264 14.80 28.31 -1.96
CA ASP A 264 15.63 28.97 -2.98
C ASP A 264 15.60 28.18 -4.29
N ARG A 265 15.26 28.87 -5.37
CA ARG A 265 15.13 28.31 -6.72
C ARG A 265 16.15 28.86 -7.70
N CYS A 266 17.11 29.69 -7.26
CA CYS A 266 18.09 30.34 -8.14
C CYS A 266 18.94 29.35 -8.96
N ARG A 267 19.08 28.10 -8.48
CA ARG A 267 19.87 27.03 -9.11
C ARG A 267 19.03 25.94 -9.76
N ILE A 268 17.71 26.07 -9.75
CA ILE A 268 16.79 25.04 -10.26
C ILE A 268 16.56 25.25 -11.76
N LEU A 269 16.92 24.24 -12.55
CA LEU A 269 16.70 24.17 -13.99
C LEU A 269 15.48 23.28 -14.27
N THR A 270 14.45 23.86 -14.90
CA THR A 270 13.16 23.19 -15.14
C THR A 270 12.92 22.78 -16.59
N ARG A 271 13.76 23.26 -17.51
CA ARG A 271 13.69 23.00 -18.97
C ARG A 271 14.99 22.41 -19.50
N TYR A 272 15.59 21.52 -18.72
CA TYR A 272 16.88 20.93 -19.05
C TYR A 272 16.82 20.01 -20.27
N ASP A 273 15.66 19.44 -20.55
CA ASP A 273 15.37 18.73 -21.78
C ASP A 273 15.62 19.58 -23.03
N ALA A 274 15.41 20.90 -22.97
CA ALA A 274 15.61 21.78 -24.12
C ALA A 274 17.09 21.94 -24.48
N PHE A 275 17.98 22.14 -23.50
CA PHE A 275 19.41 22.31 -23.77
C PHE A 275 20.15 20.97 -23.91
N LEU A 276 19.72 19.90 -23.22
CA LEU A 276 20.31 18.56 -23.39
C LEU A 276 20.02 17.94 -24.77
N ARG A 277 19.01 18.43 -25.49
CA ARG A 277 18.77 18.04 -26.90
C ARG A 277 19.77 18.67 -27.88
N ASN A 278 20.46 19.72 -27.47
CA ASN A 278 21.46 20.37 -28.30
C ASN A 278 22.80 19.62 -28.17
N ARG A 279 23.28 19.01 -29.26
CA ARG A 279 24.56 18.27 -29.29
C ARG A 279 25.81 19.15 -29.12
N GLN A 280 25.65 20.47 -29.19
CA GLN A 280 26.74 21.43 -28.99
C GLN A 280 26.87 21.90 -27.53
N PHE A 281 25.94 21.48 -26.67
CA PHE A 281 26.04 21.60 -25.21
C PHE A 281 26.69 20.33 -24.66
#